data_AF-A0A6B0Z430-F1
#
_entry.id   AF-A0A6B0Z430-F1
#
_cell.length_a   1.000
_cell.length_b   1.000
_cell.length_c   1.000
_cell.angle_alpha   90.00
_cell.angle_beta   90.00
_cell.angle_gamma   90.00
#
_symmetry.space_group_name_H-M   'P 1'
#
loop_
_entity.id
_entity.type
_entity.pdbx_description
1 polymer ?
#
loop_
_entity_poly.entity_id
_entity_poly.type
_entity_poly.pdbx_seq_one_letter_code
_entity_poly.pdbx_strand_id
1 'polypeptide(L)' 'MIVHPEQHRGLSLREASRLQTFPDWFRFAGTVNGQPGGLMHKQQQLANAVCPVVSRAIAEFILEL' A
#
# COMPACT_ATOMS: atom_id res chain seq x y z
N MET A 1 13.43 6.07 6.74
CA MET A 1 13.49 5.39 5.43
C MET A 1 13.77 3.92 5.70
N ILE A 2 12.92 3.00 5.22
CA ILE A 2 13.17 1.56 5.36
C ILE A 2 14.06 1.13 4.19
N VAL A 3 15.18 0.50 4.53
CA VAL A 3 16.21 0.05 3.57
C VAL A 3 15.92 -1.38 3.15
N HIS A 4 16.11 -1.72 1.88
CA HIS A 4 15.97 -3.09 1.40
C HIS A 4 17.03 -3.99 2.07
N PRO A 5 16.72 -5.22 2.51
CA PRO A 5 17.64 -6.05 3.29
C PRO A 5 18.98 -6.33 2.61
N GLU A 6 18.98 -6.50 1.30
CA GLU A 6 20.16 -6.93 0.53
C GLU A 6 20.61 -5.92 -0.56
N GLN A 7 19.79 -4.91 -0.86
CA GLN A 7 20.02 -4.02 -2.01
C GLN A 7 20.26 -2.61 -1.49
N HIS A 8 21.20 -1.87 -2.10
CA HIS A 8 21.55 -0.50 -1.72
C HIS A 8 20.50 0.53 -2.18
N ARG A 9 19.24 0.34 -1.77
CA ARG A 9 18.09 1.22 -2.07
C ARG A 9 17.04 1.15 -0.96
N GLY A 10 16.12 2.10 -0.95
CA GLY A 10 14.89 1.99 -0.15
C GLY A 10 13.92 0.93 -0.70
N LEU A 11 12.91 0.59 0.09
CA LEU A 11 11.80 -0.22 -0.40
C LEU A 11 11.07 0.47 -1.55
N SER A 12 10.76 -0.30 -2.57
CA SER A 12 9.83 0.09 -3.64
C SER A 12 8.41 0.20 -3.08
N LEU A 13 7.55 0.93 -3.80
CA LEU A 13 6.13 1.05 -3.45
C LEU A 13 5.47 -0.33 -3.30
N ARG A 14 5.82 -1.28 -4.16
CA ARG A 14 5.22 -2.62 -4.18
C ARG A 14 5.68 -3.47 -3.01
N GLU A 15 6.97 -3.42 -2.64
CA GLU A 15 7.46 -4.09 -1.43
C GLU A 15 6.76 -3.55 -0.18
N ALA A 16 6.67 -2.22 -0.05
CA ALA A 16 5.97 -1.61 1.06
C ALA A 16 4.45 -1.94 1.07
N SER A 17 3.84 -2.07 -0.10
CA SER A 17 2.42 -2.46 -0.24
C SER A 17 2.16 -3.88 0.26
N ARG A 18 3.08 -4.81 -0.02
CA ARG A 18 3.00 -6.19 0.47
C ARG A 18 3.14 -6.28 2.00
N LEU A 19 3.97 -5.43 2.61
CA LEU A 19 4.05 -5.32 4.06
C LEU A 19 2.71 -4.88 4.68
N GLN A 20 1.98 -4.00 3.99
CA GLN A 20 0.62 -3.60 4.37
C GLN A 20 -0.45 -4.60 3.91
N THR A 21 -0.08 -5.78 3.38
CA THR A 21 -0.99 -6.84 2.89
C THR A 21 -1.88 -6.45 1.70
N PHE A 22 -1.53 -5.39 0.97
CA PHE A 22 -2.23 -5.06 -0.27
C PHE A 22 -2.04 -6.17 -1.31
N PRO A 23 -3.12 -6.59 -2.00
CA PRO A 23 -3.00 -7.56 -3.06
C PRO A 23 -2.23 -6.99 -4.25
N ASP A 24 -1.50 -7.85 -4.96
CA ASP A 24 -0.59 -7.38 -6.00
C ASP A 24 -1.30 -6.72 -7.19
N TRP A 25 -2.58 -7.05 -7.42
CA TRP A 25 -3.40 -6.43 -8.46
C TRP A 25 -3.87 -5.00 -8.11
N PHE A 26 -3.73 -4.55 -6.85
CA PHE A 26 -4.15 -3.22 -6.44
C PHE A 26 -3.28 -2.13 -7.09
N ARG A 27 -3.92 -1.04 -7.54
CA ARG A 27 -3.27 0.09 -8.22
C ARG A 27 -3.56 1.38 -7.47
N PHE A 28 -2.49 2.02 -6.98
CA PHE A 28 -2.57 3.36 -6.41
C PHE A 28 -2.71 4.42 -7.49
N ALA A 29 -3.54 5.42 -7.25
CA ALA A 29 -3.70 6.56 -8.13
C ALA A 29 -2.45 7.44 -8.12
N GLY A 30 -2.08 8.01 -9.26
CA GLY A 30 -0.94 8.92 -9.36
C GLY A 30 -1.31 10.35 -8.96
N THR A 31 -1.21 11.27 -9.90
CA THR A 31 -1.70 12.64 -9.73
C THR A 31 -3.22 12.69 -9.83
N VAL A 32 -3.83 13.78 -9.33
CA VAL A 32 -5.29 14.00 -9.32
C VAL A 32 -5.92 13.85 -10.72
N ASN A 33 -5.15 14.14 -11.77
CA ASN A 33 -5.62 14.11 -13.17
C ASN A 33 -5.24 12.81 -13.92
N GLY A 34 -4.83 11.75 -13.21
CA GLY A 34 -4.49 10.46 -13.82
C GLY A 34 -3.21 10.46 -14.66
N GLN A 35 -2.41 11.54 -14.60
CA GLN A 35 -1.15 11.62 -15.35
C GLN A 35 -0.14 10.59 -14.82
N PRO A 36 0.62 9.91 -15.71
CA PRO A 36 1.70 9.01 -15.32
C PRO A 36 2.72 9.75 -14.45
N GLY A 37 2.77 9.44 -13.16
CA GLY A 37 3.59 10.15 -12.19
C GLY A 37 3.00 10.08 -10.77
N GLY A 38 3.61 10.79 -9.82
CA GLY A 38 3.09 10.90 -8.45
C GLY A 38 3.49 9.75 -7.53
N LEU A 39 4.73 9.26 -7.59
CA LEU A 39 5.22 8.24 -6.64
C LEU A 39 5.01 8.68 -5.19
N MET A 40 5.26 9.96 -4.88
CA MET A 40 5.01 10.55 -3.56
C MET A 40 3.54 10.41 -3.15
N HIS A 41 2.59 10.69 -4.05
CA HIS A 41 1.15 10.55 -3.75
C HIS A 41 0.76 9.09 -3.51
N LYS A 42 1.33 8.16 -4.29
CA LYS A 42 1.11 6.72 -4.09
C LYS A 42 1.68 6.23 -2.77
N GLN A 43 2.88 6.70 -2.40
CA GLN A 43 3.49 6.40 -1.10
C GLN A 43 2.64 6.97 0.04
N GLN A 44 2.09 8.18 -0.11
CA GLN A 44 1.19 8.76 0.89
C GLN A 44 -0.12 7.97 1.03
N GLN A 45 -0.72 7.53 -0.09
CA GLN A 45 -1.90 6.66 -0.07
C GLN A 45 -1.61 5.36 0.68
N LEU A 46 -0.47 4.73 0.42
CA LEU A 46 -0.05 3.53 1.14
C LEU A 46 0.18 3.79 2.63
N ALA A 47 0.87 4.88 2.98
CA ALA A 47 1.19 5.22 4.37
C ALA A 47 -0.06 5.56 5.21
N ASN A 48 -1.07 6.16 4.57
CA ASN A 48 -2.33 6.53 5.22
C ASN A 48 -3.37 5.41 5.24
N ALA A 49 -3.17 4.34 4.47
CA ALA A 49 -4.14 3.26 4.36
C ALA A 49 -4.14 2.36 5.61
N VAL A 50 -5.31 1.81 5.92
CA VAL A 50 -5.43 0.69 6.86
C VAL A 50 -5.07 -0.61 6.15
N CYS A 51 -4.31 -1.47 6.84
CA CYS A 51 -3.93 -2.79 6.37
C CYS A 51 -5.17 -3.63 5.97
N PRO A 52 -5.32 -4.10 4.71
CA PRO A 52 -6.53 -4.78 4.25
C PRO A 52 -6.93 -6.02 5.04
N VAL A 53 -5.97 -6.82 5.55
CA VAL A 53 -6.32 -7.99 6.38
C VAL A 53 -6.92 -7.59 7.73
N VAL A 54 -6.52 -6.44 8.28
CA VAL A 54 -7.12 -5.89 9.51
C VAL A 54 -8.53 -5.41 9.22
N SER A 55 -8.72 -4.66 8.13
CA SER A 55 -10.04 -4.22 7.68
C SER A 55 -10.98 -5.40 7.43
N ARG A 56 -10.47 -6.50 6.83
CA ARG A 56 -11.23 -7.73 6.61
C ARG A 56 -11.66 -8.38 7.93
N ALA A 57 -10.74 -8.57 8.86
CA ALA A 57 -11.05 -9.18 10.15
C ALA A 57 -12.09 -8.38 10.95
N ILE A 58 -12.00 -7.03 10.91
CA ILE A 58 -13.00 -6.15 11.53
C ILE A 58 -14.36 -6.32 10.84
N ALA A 59 -14.39 -6.38 9.51
CA ALA A 59 -15.63 -6.57 8.75
C ALA A 59 -16.26 -7.93 9.03
N GLU A 60 -15.48 -9.02 9.06
CA GLU A 60 -15.95 -10.37 9.41
C GLU A 60 -16.59 -10.37 10.82
N PHE A 61 -15.94 -9.73 11.80
CA PHE A 61 -16.50 -9.58 13.14
C PHE A 61 -17.81 -8.79 13.19
N ILE A 62 -17.90 -7.67 12.47
CA ILE A 62 -19.11 -6.81 12.46
C ILE A 62 -20.27 -7.48 11.71
N LEU A 63 -19.96 -8.24 10.66
CA LEU A 63 -20.96 -8.89 9.80
C LEU A 63 -21.36 -10.29 10.26
N GLU A 64 -20.76 -10.79 11.36
CA GLU A 64 -20.95 -12.15 11.88
C GLU A 64 -20.69 -13.23 10.81
N LEU A 65 -19.65 -13.03 10.00
CA LEU A 65 -19.16 -13.99 8.99
C LEU A 65 -18.11 -14.94 9.59
#